data_AF-A0A838UPD9-F1
#
_entry.id   AF-A0A838UPD9-F1
#
_cell.length_a   1.000
_cell.length_b   1.000
_cell.length_c   1.000
_cell.angle_alpha   90.00
_cell.angle_beta   90.00
_cell.angle_gamma   90.00
#
_symmetry.space_group_name_H-M   'P 1'
#
loop_
_entity.id
_entity.type
_entity.pdbx_description
1 polymer ?
#
loop_
_entity_poly.entity_id
_entity_poly.type
_entity_poly.pdbx_seq_one_letter_code
_entity_poly.pdbx_strand_id
1 'polypeptide(L)' 'MQSSSASAANGITTLNMVPLPDSVAIPFVAQYIDEEKHFNATEQMERSATTMLDELHRWAITLETLRQPKES' A
#
# COMPACT_ATOMS: atom_id res chain seq x y z
N MET A 1 11.42 -21.71 -0.79
CA MET A 1 10.01 -21.27 -0.79
C MET A 1 9.89 -20.01 0.04
N GLN A 2 9.95 -18.84 -0.60
CA GLN A 2 9.53 -17.54 -0.03
C GLN A 2 9.52 -16.55 -1.21
N SER A 3 8.44 -16.61 -1.98
CA SER A 3 8.19 -15.74 -3.13
C SER A 3 6.68 -15.57 -3.27
N SER A 4 6.07 -14.91 -2.28
CA SER A 4 4.63 -14.58 -2.30
C SER A 4 4.34 -13.11 -1.99
N SER A 5 5.35 -12.22 -1.99
CA SER A 5 5.10 -10.77 -2.00
C SER A 5 4.76 -10.22 -3.41
N ALA A 6 4.86 -11.04 -4.46
CA ALA A 6 4.75 -10.59 -5.86
C ALA A 6 3.34 -10.71 -6.48
N SER A 7 2.31 -11.24 -5.78
CA SER A 7 1.05 -11.58 -6.47
C SER A 7 0.04 -10.43 -6.59
N ALA A 8 0.14 -9.37 -5.77
CA ALA A 8 -0.80 -8.25 -5.83
C ALA A 8 -0.52 -7.28 -7.00
N ALA A 9 0.74 -7.14 -7.41
CA ALA A 9 1.14 -6.21 -8.48
C ALA A 9 0.61 -6.63 -9.87
N ASN A 10 0.49 -7.94 -10.11
CA ASN A 10 0.19 -8.49 -11.45
C ASN A 10 -1.21 -8.10 -11.97
N GLY A 11 -2.19 -7.88 -11.10
CA GLY A 11 -3.54 -7.48 -11.52
C GLY A 11 -3.65 -6.00 -11.87
N ILE A 12 -3.00 -5.13 -11.10
CA ILE A 12 -3.24 -3.68 -11.17
C ILE A 12 -2.51 -3.00 -12.33
N THR A 13 -1.38 -3.56 -12.79
CA THR A 13 -0.66 -3.03 -13.96
C THR A 13 -1.46 -3.18 -15.26
N THR A 14 -2.35 -4.18 -15.35
CA THR A 14 -3.29 -4.33 -16.48
C THR A 14 -4.26 -3.15 -16.61
N LEU A 15 -4.46 -2.41 -15.51
CA LEU A 15 -5.30 -1.22 -15.45
C LEU A 15 -4.47 0.07 -15.53
N ASN A 16 -3.21 -0.01 -15.99
CA ASN A 16 -2.26 1.11 -16.04
C ASN A 16 -2.01 1.77 -14.66
N MET A 17 -2.18 1.04 -13.56
CA MET A 17 -1.78 1.51 -12.24
C MET A 17 -0.29 1.26 -12.01
N VAL A 18 0.34 2.15 -11.24
CA VAL A 18 1.74 2.03 -10.82
C VAL A 18 1.79 1.43 -9.41
N PRO A 19 2.34 0.22 -9.22
CA PRO A 19 2.51 -0.36 -7.89
C PRO A 19 3.58 0.38 -7.10
N LEU A 20 3.37 0.54 -5.80
CA LEU A 20 4.43 0.96 -4.90
C LEU A 20 5.35 -0.23 -4.55
N PRO A 21 6.66 0.02 -4.37
CA PRO A 21 7.59 -1.00 -3.92
C PRO A 21 7.43 -1.34 -2.42
N ASP A 22 6.98 -0.38 -1.61
CA ASP A 22 6.88 -0.55 -0.16
C ASP A 22 5.56 -1.21 0.25
N SER A 23 5.63 -2.08 1.24
CA SER A 23 4.47 -2.79 1.81
C SER A 23 4.60 -2.97 3.31
N VAL A 24 3.47 -3.02 4.02
CA VAL A 24 3.43 -3.28 5.46
C VAL A 24 3.16 -4.77 5.67
N ALA A 25 4.14 -5.49 6.20
CA ALA A 25 3.98 -6.90 6.54
C ALA A 25 3.30 -7.05 7.90
N ILE A 26 2.13 -7.71 7.93
CA ILE A 26 1.37 -7.99 9.15
C ILE A 26 1.18 -9.51 9.27
N PRO A 27 2.19 -10.25 9.74
CA PRO A 27 2.08 -11.69 9.91
C PRO A 27 1.05 -12.01 11.01
N PHE A 28 0.30 -13.10 10.87
CA PHE A 28 -0.70 -13.54 11.86
C PHE A 28 -1.71 -12.45 12.24
N VAL A 29 -2.23 -11.71 11.25
CA VAL A 29 -3.13 -10.55 11.42
C VAL A 29 -4.23 -10.74 12.47
N ALA A 30 -4.77 -11.95 12.61
CA ALA A 30 -5.80 -12.29 13.60
C ALA A 30 -5.40 -12.00 15.06
N GLN A 31 -4.10 -12.05 15.40
CA GLN A 31 -3.59 -11.74 16.74
C GLN A 31 -3.73 -10.27 17.12
N TYR A 32 -3.90 -9.40 16.12
CA TYR A 32 -4.07 -7.95 16.31
C TYR A 32 -5.54 -7.54 16.26
N ILE A 33 -6.48 -8.49 16.16
CA ILE A 33 -7.90 -8.20 16.18
C ILE A 33 -8.44 -8.54 17.57
N ASP A 34 -9.01 -7.55 18.26
CA ASP A 34 -9.62 -7.77 19.59
C ASP A 34 -11.05 -8.31 19.51
N GLU A 35 -11.67 -8.48 20.68
CA GLU A 35 -13.04 -9.00 20.81
C GLU A 35 -14.10 -8.09 20.16
N GLU A 36 -13.83 -6.79 20.08
CA GLU A 36 -14.69 -5.79 19.43
C GLU A 36 -14.43 -5.70 17.92
N LYS A 37 -13.51 -6.52 17.40
CA LYS A 37 -13.05 -6.55 16.00
C LYS A 37 -12.26 -5.30 15.61
N HIS A 38 -11.64 -4.61 16.55
CA HIS A 38 -10.71 -3.53 16.25
C HIS A 38 -9.30 -4.07 15.98
N PHE A 39 -8.62 -3.45 15.01
CA PHE A 39 -7.22 -3.74 14.73
C PHE A 39 -6.31 -2.92 15.65
N ASN A 40 -5.55 -3.61 16.49
CA ASN A 40 -4.61 -3.06 17.44
C ASN A 40 -3.20 -3.14 16.87
N ALA A 41 -2.79 -2.08 16.18
CA ALA A 41 -1.47 -1.99 15.55
C ALA A 41 -0.34 -1.92 16.58
N THR A 42 0.84 -2.41 16.21
CA THR A 42 2.07 -2.09 16.95
C THR A 42 2.66 -0.77 16.44
N GLU A 43 3.48 -0.10 17.24
CA GLU A 43 4.17 1.12 16.82
C GLU A 43 5.02 0.92 15.56
N GLN A 44 5.60 -0.28 15.38
CA GLN A 44 6.35 -0.62 14.17
C GLN A 44 5.45 -0.69 12.92
N MET A 45 4.23 -1.21 13.06
CA MET A 45 3.24 -1.26 11.99
C MET A 45 2.77 0.15 11.63
N GLU A 46 2.49 0.98 12.64
CA GLU A 46 2.11 2.38 12.43
C GLU A 46 3.20 3.13 11.67
N ARG A 47 4.46 3.07 12.13
CA ARG A 47 5.58 3.72 11.43
C ARG A 47 5.74 3.23 9.99
N SER A 48 5.67 1.92 9.78
CA SER A 48 5.80 1.33 8.43
C SER A 48 4.64 1.76 7.52
N ALA A 49 3.43 1.86 8.07
CA ALA A 49 2.26 2.33 7.35
C ALA A 49 2.36 3.81 7.00
N THR A 50 2.81 4.67 7.93
CA THR A 50 3.06 6.09 7.68
C THR A 50 4.03 6.26 6.52
N THR A 51 5.19 5.61 6.55
CA THR A 51 6.17 5.70 5.46
C THR A 51 5.59 5.26 4.11
N MET A 52 4.89 4.13 4.06
CA MET A 52 4.30 3.63 2.82
C MET A 52 3.20 4.56 2.29
N LEU A 53 2.35 5.11 3.18
CA LEU A 53 1.28 6.04 2.81
C LEU A 53 1.81 7.41 2.39
N ASP A 54 2.91 7.88 2.97
CA ASP A 54 3.57 9.12 2.56
C ASP A 54 4.12 8.99 1.13
N GLU A 55 4.75 7.87 0.80
CA GLU A 55 5.20 7.58 -0.57
C GLU A 55 4.00 7.42 -1.52
N LEU A 56 2.92 6.76 -1.10
CA LEU A 56 1.69 6.67 -1.89
C LEU A 56 1.13 8.06 -2.22
N HIS A 57 1.05 8.93 -1.23
CA HIS A 57 0.55 10.28 -1.41
C HIS A 57 1.41 11.08 -2.38
N ARG A 58 2.73 11.01 -2.21
CA ARG A 58 3.69 11.68 -3.09
C ARG A 58 3.58 11.22 -4.54
N TRP A 59 3.50 9.91 -4.78
CA TRP A 59 3.37 9.35 -6.12
C TRP A 59 2.00 9.67 -6.73
N ALA A 60 0.92 9.57 -5.93
CA ALA A 60 -0.43 9.85 -6.39
C ALA A 60 -0.57 11.29 -6.92
N ILE A 61 -0.09 12.28 -6.15
CA ILE A 61 -0.12 13.69 -6.57
C ILE A 61 0.75 13.93 -7.79
N THR A 62 1.96 13.36 -7.82
CA THR A 62 2.88 13.56 -8.95
C THR A 62 2.29 12.99 -10.24
N LEU A 63 1.77 11.76 -10.20
CA LEU A 63 1.20 11.09 -11.35
C LEU A 63 -0.19 11.63 -11.75
N GLU A 64 -0.93 12.23 -10.82
CA GLU A 64 -2.18 12.93 -11.13
C GLU A 64 -1.96 14.01 -12.19
N THR A 65 -0.89 14.81 -12.06
CA THR A 65 -0.58 15.86 -13.05
C THR A 65 -0.39 15.32 -14.47
N LEU A 66 0.11 14.08 -14.59
CA LEU A 66 0.30 13.40 -15.88
C LEU A 66 -0.98 12.76 -16.42
N ARG A 67 -1.99 12.53 -15.58
CA ARG A 67 -3.31 12.01 -15.98
C ARG A 67 -4.26 13.09 -16.43
N GLN A 68 -4.06 14.33 -16.01
CA GLN A 68 -4.90 15.43 -16.46
C GLN A 68 -4.80 15.56 -17.99
N PRO A 69 -5.92 15.74 -18.70
CA PRO A 69 -5.89 16.01 -20.13
C PRO A 69 -5.00 17.23 -20.40
N LYS A 70 -4.21 17.17 -21.47
CA LYS A 70 -3.50 18.36 -21.94
C LYS A 70 -4.54 19.39 -22.37
N GLU A 71 -4.73 20.46 -21.59
CA GLU A 71 -5.47 21.62 -22.07
C GLU A 71 -4.78 22.13 -23.34
N SER A 72 -5.54 22.20 -24.44
CA SER A 72 -5.06 22.54 -25.79
C SER A 72 -5.10 24.04 -26.03
#